data_AF-A0A3D4YMY7-F1
#
_entry.id   AF-A0A3D4YMY7-F1
#
_cell.length_a   1.000
_cell.length_b   1.000
_cell.length_c   1.000
_cell.angle_alpha   90.00
_cell.angle_beta   90.00
_cell.angle_gamma   90.00
#
_symmetry.space_group_name_H-M   'P 1'
#
loop_
_entity.id
_entity.type
_entity.pdbx_description
1 polymer ?
#
loop_
_entity_poly.entity_id
_entity_poly.type
_entity_poly.pdbx_seq_one_letter_code
_entity_poly.pdbx_strand_id
1 'polypeptide(L)'
;MAKAKTTKAKTTKAKTTTKRATKGVAANSGAIKPTRARKSAAAKVVEDEGPSEPGSTSLVIVESPAKAKTIGKYLGRAYKVRATVGHVRDLPEKKMGIDIENGFEPEYVTIPGKEKTVADLKSAARDSREIFLATDPDREGEAIAWHVAQAIKTKNGAPMRRVLFHEITRDAVVLAIASAGKIDERKVDAQQARRVLDRLVGYKASP
;
A
#
# COMPACT_ATOMS: atom_id res chain seq x y z
N MET A 1 -5.68 9.90 61.64
CA MET A 1 -5.81 11.34 61.91
C MET A 1 -4.97 12.11 60.90
N ALA A 2 -5.57 13.07 60.18
CA ALA A 2 -5.02 14.27 59.50
C ALA A 2 -3.83 14.10 58.52
N LYS A 3 -3.75 14.73 57.33
CA LYS A 3 -4.56 15.76 56.63
C LYS A 3 -4.11 15.77 55.15
N ALA A 4 -5.07 16.00 54.26
CA ALA A 4 -4.87 16.32 52.84
C ALA A 4 -4.24 17.70 52.63
N LYS A 5 -3.54 17.91 51.51
CA LYS A 5 -3.36 19.24 50.90
C LYS A 5 -3.39 19.17 49.37
N THR A 6 -4.55 19.54 48.85
CA THR A 6 -4.88 19.95 47.49
C THR A 6 -4.13 21.23 47.11
N THR A 7 -3.66 21.35 45.86
CA THR A 7 -3.51 22.65 45.20
C THR A 7 -4.06 22.58 43.77
N LYS A 8 -4.90 23.57 43.44
CA LYS A 8 -5.64 23.74 42.18
C LYS A 8 -5.12 25.02 41.50
N ALA A 9 -4.94 24.92 40.18
CA ALA A 9 -5.14 25.91 39.11
C ALA A 9 -4.53 27.34 39.20
N LYS A 10 -3.87 27.76 38.11
CA LYS A 10 -4.08 29.11 37.56
C LYS A 10 -3.88 29.18 36.04
N THR A 11 -5.02 29.31 35.35
CA THR A 11 -5.18 29.68 33.94
C THR A 11 -4.85 31.17 33.76
N THR A 12 -4.16 31.54 32.68
CA THR A 12 -4.17 32.93 32.19
C THR A 12 -4.46 32.94 30.68
N LYS A 13 -5.64 33.46 30.32
CA LYS A 13 -5.99 33.96 28.99
C LYS A 13 -5.63 35.44 28.95
N ALA A 14 -4.89 35.86 27.92
CA ALA A 14 -4.79 37.26 27.54
C ALA A 14 -5.52 37.47 26.21
N LYS A 15 -6.47 38.40 26.22
CA LYS A 15 -7.23 38.90 25.07
C LYS A 15 -6.99 40.42 25.04
N THR A 16 -6.48 40.97 23.95
CA THR A 16 -6.57 42.42 23.70
C THR A 16 -6.72 42.67 22.21
N THR A 17 -7.76 43.44 21.91
CA THR A 17 -8.28 43.94 20.64
C THR A 17 -7.72 45.33 20.32
N THR A 18 -7.41 45.63 19.06
CA THR A 18 -7.54 46.99 18.46
C THR A 18 -7.58 46.87 16.92
N LYS A 19 -8.74 47.03 16.27
CA LYS A 19 -9.28 48.24 15.58
C LYS A 19 -8.50 48.70 14.31
N ARG A 20 -9.00 48.23 13.17
CA ARG A 20 -9.36 48.89 11.89
C ARG A 20 -8.70 50.24 11.52
N ALA A 21 -8.10 50.30 10.32
CA ALA A 21 -8.08 51.49 9.47
C ALA A 21 -8.11 51.10 7.97
N THR A 22 -9.03 51.71 7.24
CA THR A 22 -9.28 51.61 5.80
C THR A 22 -8.74 52.84 5.07
N LYS A 23 -8.04 52.63 3.95
CA LYS A 23 -7.81 53.53 2.79
C LYS A 23 -7.23 52.60 1.70
N GLY A 24 -7.74 52.40 0.49
CA GLY A 24 -8.59 53.22 -0.37
C GLY A 24 -7.72 54.02 -1.35
N VAL A 25 -7.16 53.39 -2.39
CA VAL A 25 -6.66 54.08 -3.60
C VAL A 25 -6.73 53.16 -4.84
N ALA A 26 -7.46 53.68 -5.84
CA ALA A 26 -7.37 53.54 -7.30
C ALA A 26 -7.51 52.18 -8.00
N ALA A 27 -8.60 52.12 -8.76
CA ALA A 27 -8.82 51.27 -9.92
C ALA A 27 -7.79 51.56 -11.01
N ASN A 28 -7.34 50.49 -11.70
CA ASN A 28 -6.87 50.62 -13.07
C ASN A 28 -7.59 49.57 -13.93
N SER A 29 -8.52 50.05 -14.74
CA SER A 29 -9.31 49.31 -15.71
C SER A 29 -8.49 49.09 -16.98
N GLY A 30 -7.78 47.96 -17.03
CA GLY A 30 -7.20 47.42 -18.25
C GLY A 30 -8.14 46.38 -18.86
N ALA A 31 -8.79 46.74 -19.96
CA ALA A 31 -9.67 45.86 -20.72
C ALA A 31 -8.93 44.63 -21.28
N ILE A 32 -9.35 43.43 -20.92
CA ILE A 32 -8.96 42.19 -21.59
C ILE A 32 -10.20 41.60 -22.28
N LYS A 33 -10.21 41.65 -23.62
CA LYS A 33 -11.22 41.02 -24.48
C LYS A 33 -11.14 39.49 -24.37
N PRO A 34 -12.28 38.76 -24.47
CA PRO A 34 -12.28 37.31 -24.37
C PRO A 34 -11.86 36.70 -25.70
N THR A 35 -10.78 35.91 -25.72
CA THR A 35 -10.42 35.13 -26.92
C THR A 35 -10.17 33.66 -26.58
N ARG A 36 -11.21 32.88 -26.88
CA ARG A 36 -11.19 31.52 -27.44
C ARG A 36 -10.45 30.44 -26.64
N ALA A 37 -11.27 29.65 -25.95
CA ALA A 37 -10.98 28.30 -25.48
C ALA A 37 -10.13 27.52 -26.51
N ARG A 38 -8.89 27.21 -26.15
CA ARG A 38 -8.13 26.16 -26.83
C ARG A 38 -8.60 24.83 -26.26
N LYS A 39 -9.32 24.11 -27.12
CA LYS A 39 -9.75 22.72 -26.96
C LYS A 39 -8.65 21.89 -26.32
N SER A 40 -9.04 21.14 -25.30
CA SER A 40 -8.32 19.97 -24.81
C SER A 40 -7.90 19.13 -26.01
N ALA A 41 -6.59 18.91 -26.14
CA ALA A 41 -6.07 17.88 -27.00
C ALA A 41 -6.60 16.55 -26.47
N ALA A 42 -7.54 15.97 -27.20
CA ALA A 42 -8.10 14.67 -26.94
C ALA A 42 -6.97 13.64 -26.73
N ALA A 43 -7.06 12.89 -25.65
CA ALA A 43 -6.22 11.73 -25.40
C ALA A 43 -6.28 10.82 -26.62
N LYS A 44 -5.15 10.68 -27.32
CA LYS A 44 -4.99 9.70 -28.39
C LYS A 44 -5.24 8.32 -27.81
N VAL A 45 -6.20 7.62 -28.40
CA VAL A 45 -6.38 6.18 -28.26
C VAL A 45 -5.07 5.56 -28.74
N VAL A 46 -4.34 4.91 -27.83
CA VAL A 46 -3.11 4.18 -28.16
C VAL A 46 -3.50 2.87 -28.82
N GLU A 47 -3.11 2.73 -30.08
CA GLU A 47 -3.28 1.53 -30.90
C GLU A 47 -2.36 0.39 -30.43
N ASP A 48 -2.79 -0.83 -30.77
CA ASP A 48 -2.29 -2.14 -30.36
C ASP A 48 -0.93 -2.45 -31.01
N GLU A 49 0.17 -2.13 -30.32
CA GLU A 49 1.55 -2.42 -30.75
C GLU A 49 2.15 -3.58 -29.94
N GLY A 50 2.14 -4.79 -30.52
CA GLY A 50 3.10 -5.89 -30.28
C GLY A 50 3.32 -6.46 -28.86
N PRO A 51 4.12 -7.53 -28.72
CA PRO A 51 4.60 -7.98 -27.41
C PRO A 51 5.59 -6.95 -26.85
N SER A 52 5.30 -6.47 -25.64
CA SER A 52 6.05 -5.43 -24.95
C SER A 52 7.44 -5.91 -24.51
N GLU A 53 8.50 -5.19 -24.88
CA GLU A 53 9.91 -5.46 -24.51
C GLU A 53 10.12 -5.67 -23.00
N PRO A 54 11.11 -6.48 -22.55
CA PRO A 54 11.45 -6.62 -21.14
C PRO A 54 11.68 -5.26 -20.46
N GLY A 55 11.08 -5.03 -19.30
CA GLY A 55 11.17 -3.74 -18.60
C GLY A 55 10.23 -2.65 -19.11
N SER A 56 9.37 -2.92 -20.10
CA SER A 56 8.34 -1.95 -20.56
C SER A 56 6.99 -2.06 -19.82
N THR A 57 6.78 -3.14 -19.07
CA THR A 57 5.53 -3.39 -18.33
C THR A 57 5.73 -3.36 -16.82
N SER A 58 4.66 -3.00 -16.10
CA SER A 58 4.64 -3.04 -14.63
C SER A 58 3.90 -4.28 -14.14
N LEU A 59 4.35 -4.85 -13.02
CA LEU A 59 3.71 -6.00 -12.39
C LEU A 59 2.70 -5.53 -11.35
N VAL A 60 1.47 -6.05 -11.40
CA VAL A 60 0.46 -5.86 -10.35
C VAL A 60 0.22 -7.20 -9.68
N ILE A 61 0.48 -7.29 -8.38
CA ILE A 61 0.27 -8.49 -7.58
C ILE A 61 -0.97 -8.30 -6.73
N VAL A 62 -1.94 -9.19 -6.90
CA VAL A 62 -3.19 -9.23 -6.13
C VAL A 62 -3.29 -10.55 -5.38
N GLU A 63 -4.25 -10.66 -4.48
CA GLU A 63 -4.41 -11.88 -3.70
C GLU A 63 -5.13 -13.00 -4.46
N SER A 64 -6.23 -12.70 -5.15
CA SER A 64 -7.11 -13.70 -5.75
C SER A 64 -7.05 -13.70 -7.30
N PRO A 65 -7.21 -14.87 -7.94
CA PRO A 65 -7.27 -14.96 -9.41
C PRO A 65 -8.41 -14.15 -10.03
N ALA A 66 -9.55 -14.04 -9.32
CA ALA A 66 -10.69 -13.25 -9.77
C ALA A 66 -10.33 -11.75 -9.86
N LYS A 67 -9.69 -11.19 -8.82
CA LYS A 67 -9.17 -9.81 -8.85
C LYS A 67 -8.19 -9.62 -10.00
N ALA A 68 -7.31 -10.59 -10.23
CA ALA A 68 -6.30 -10.50 -11.28
C ALA A 68 -6.92 -10.37 -12.68
N LYS A 69 -7.95 -11.19 -12.96
CA LYS A 69 -8.70 -11.14 -14.22
C LYS A 69 -9.40 -9.79 -14.42
N THR A 70 -10.07 -9.29 -13.40
CA THR A 70 -10.82 -8.02 -13.50
C THR A 70 -9.90 -6.82 -13.65
N ILE A 71 -8.87 -6.71 -12.80
CA ILE A 71 -7.90 -5.60 -12.83
C ILE A 71 -7.10 -5.61 -14.14
N GLY A 72 -6.72 -6.79 -14.65
CA GLY A 72 -6.05 -6.91 -15.94
C GLY A 72 -6.85 -6.33 -17.10
N LYS A 73 -8.18 -6.49 -17.10
CA LYS A 73 -9.07 -5.88 -18.12
C LYS A 73 -9.11 -4.36 -18.05
N TYR A 74 -8.93 -3.78 -16.87
CA TYR A 74 -8.96 -2.32 -16.68
C TYR A 74 -7.64 -1.67 -17.04
N LEU A 75 -6.52 -2.30 -16.70
CA LEU A 75 -5.18 -1.75 -16.88
C LEU A 75 -4.60 -1.99 -18.28
N GLY A 76 -5.05 -3.03 -18.98
CA GLY A 76 -4.59 -3.34 -20.33
C GLY A 76 -3.16 -3.89 -20.38
N ARG A 77 -2.56 -3.89 -21.58
CA ARG A 77 -1.30 -4.60 -21.87
C ARG A 77 -0.06 -4.00 -21.18
N ALA A 78 -0.13 -2.75 -20.71
CA ALA A 78 0.97 -2.10 -19.98
C ALA A 78 1.26 -2.76 -18.61
N TYR A 79 0.32 -3.58 -18.10
CA TYR A 79 0.42 -4.21 -16.79
C TYR A 79 0.30 -5.72 -16.87
N LYS A 80 1.24 -6.42 -16.25
CA LYS A 80 1.17 -7.86 -16.02
C LYS A 80 0.52 -8.08 -14.66
N VAL A 81 -0.67 -8.68 -14.61
CA VAL A 81 -1.36 -8.94 -13.33
C VAL A 81 -1.15 -10.39 -12.91
N ARG A 82 -0.78 -10.63 -11.65
CA ARG A 82 -0.54 -11.95 -11.05
C ARG A 82 -1.22 -12.07 -9.70
N ALA A 83 -1.61 -13.29 -9.34
CA ALA A 83 -2.25 -13.59 -8.06
C ALA A 83 -1.33 -14.42 -7.16
N THR A 84 -1.33 -14.14 -5.86
CA THR A 84 -0.62 -14.95 -4.84
C THR A 84 -1.41 -16.19 -4.42
N VAL A 85 -2.73 -16.14 -4.64
CA VAL A 85 -3.71 -17.13 -4.18
C VAL A 85 -3.67 -17.24 -2.65
N GLY A 86 -3.74 -16.09 -1.96
CA GLY A 86 -3.61 -15.98 -0.50
C GLY A 86 -2.17 -15.74 -0.03
N HIS A 87 -1.84 -16.24 1.16
CA HIS A 87 -0.50 -16.12 1.75
C HIS A 87 0.55 -16.92 0.95
N VAL A 88 1.79 -16.42 0.94
CA VAL A 88 2.95 -17.09 0.30
C VAL A 88 3.99 -17.55 1.33
N ARG A 89 3.93 -16.98 2.54
CA ARG A 89 4.81 -17.28 3.65
C ARG A 89 3.99 -17.38 4.93
N ASP A 90 4.41 -18.25 5.83
CA ASP A 90 3.87 -18.37 7.18
C ASP A 90 4.97 -18.87 8.13
N LEU A 91 4.65 -18.96 9.41
CA LEU A 91 5.47 -19.61 10.41
C LEU A 91 5.59 -21.12 10.09
N PRO A 92 6.76 -21.74 10.32
CA PRO A 92 6.96 -23.18 10.19
C PRO A 92 5.86 -24.01 10.87
N GLU A 93 5.45 -25.10 10.23
CA GLU A 93 4.39 -25.98 10.73
C GLU A 93 4.86 -26.82 11.93
N LYS A 94 6.11 -27.29 11.89
CA LYS A 94 6.63 -28.30 12.84
C LYS A 94 7.43 -27.73 14.02
N LYS A 95 7.56 -26.40 14.12
CA LYS A 95 8.25 -25.72 15.22
C LYS A 95 7.55 -24.42 15.56
N MET A 96 7.80 -23.89 16.76
CA MET A 96 7.19 -22.64 17.21
C MET A 96 7.44 -21.49 16.23
N GLY A 97 8.67 -21.38 15.70
CA GLY A 97 9.02 -20.37 14.69
C GLY A 97 8.98 -18.93 15.20
N ILE A 98 9.06 -18.74 16.52
CA ILE A 98 9.07 -17.43 17.18
C ILE A 98 10.24 -17.45 18.16
N ASP A 99 11.12 -16.47 18.01
CA ASP A 99 12.24 -16.26 18.93
C ASP A 99 11.78 -15.38 20.10
N ILE A 100 11.49 -16.00 21.24
CA ILE A 100 11.01 -15.30 22.45
C ILE A 100 12.13 -14.46 23.08
N GLU A 101 13.39 -14.88 22.94
CA GLU A 101 14.53 -14.21 23.57
C GLU A 101 14.91 -12.93 22.81
N ASN A 102 14.74 -12.93 21.48
CA ASN A 102 15.04 -11.79 20.62
C ASN A 102 13.79 -10.98 20.21
N GLY A 103 12.91 -10.69 21.17
CA GLY A 103 11.81 -9.75 20.96
C GLY A 103 10.64 -10.30 20.15
N PHE A 104 10.40 -11.61 20.21
CA PHE A 104 9.32 -12.31 19.50
C PHE A 104 9.48 -12.31 17.97
N GLU A 105 10.73 -12.36 17.47
CA GLU A 105 10.99 -12.34 16.04
C GLU A 105 10.42 -13.60 15.35
N PRO A 106 9.52 -13.46 14.37
CA PRO A 106 8.95 -14.59 13.65
C PRO A 106 9.87 -15.08 12.54
N GLU A 107 10.11 -16.39 12.50
CA GLU A 107 10.75 -17.05 11.36
C GLU A 107 9.68 -17.35 10.30
N TYR A 108 9.74 -16.67 9.17
CA TYR A 108 8.82 -16.91 8.05
C TYR A 108 9.45 -17.78 6.97
N VAL A 109 8.80 -18.91 6.68
CA VAL A 109 9.16 -19.82 5.59
C VAL A 109 8.16 -19.74 4.45
N THR A 110 8.54 -20.18 3.26
CA THR A 110 7.58 -20.32 2.15
C THR A 110 6.62 -21.46 2.49
N ILE A 111 5.33 -21.24 2.27
CA ILE A 111 4.30 -22.26 2.53
C ILE A 111 4.51 -23.42 1.53
N PRO A 112 4.53 -24.70 1.99
CA PRO A 112 4.62 -25.84 1.09
C PRO A 112 3.58 -25.79 -0.03
N GLY A 113 4.02 -25.98 -1.28
CA GLY A 113 3.17 -25.90 -2.47
C GLY A 113 3.04 -24.49 -3.09
N LYS A 114 3.59 -23.45 -2.44
CA LYS A 114 3.64 -22.07 -2.99
C LYS A 114 4.93 -21.74 -3.71
N GLU A 115 5.87 -22.67 -3.81
CA GLU A 115 7.20 -22.46 -4.40
C GLU A 115 7.09 -22.01 -5.85
N LYS A 116 6.22 -22.65 -6.63
CA LYS A 116 5.96 -22.27 -8.02
C LYS A 116 5.40 -20.86 -8.14
N THR A 117 4.46 -20.50 -7.26
CA THR A 117 3.89 -19.14 -7.24
C THR A 117 4.95 -18.10 -6.94
N VAL A 118 5.81 -18.35 -5.93
CA VAL A 118 6.91 -17.45 -5.58
C VAL A 118 7.93 -17.35 -6.72
N ALA A 119 8.26 -18.45 -7.38
CA ALA A 119 9.16 -18.47 -8.53
C ALA A 119 8.60 -17.65 -9.71
N ASP A 120 7.31 -17.82 -10.02
CA ASP A 120 6.62 -17.07 -11.07
C ASP A 120 6.58 -15.57 -10.76
N LEU A 121 6.31 -15.20 -9.50
CA LEU A 121 6.33 -13.80 -9.06
C LEU A 121 7.74 -13.21 -9.11
N LYS A 122 8.77 -13.96 -8.72
CA LYS A 122 10.18 -13.54 -8.83
C LYS A 122 10.58 -13.31 -10.29
N SER A 123 10.19 -14.20 -11.20
CA SER A 123 10.46 -14.03 -12.63
C SER A 123 9.77 -12.78 -13.15
N ALA A 124 8.46 -12.63 -12.92
CA ALA A 124 7.72 -11.47 -13.37
C ALA A 124 8.27 -10.16 -12.79
N ALA A 125 8.72 -10.16 -11.52
CA ALA A 125 9.30 -9.00 -10.86
C ALA A 125 10.63 -8.56 -11.50
N ARG A 126 11.45 -9.50 -11.99
CA ARG A 126 12.72 -9.20 -12.68
C ARG A 126 12.49 -8.52 -14.03
N ASP A 127 11.43 -8.91 -14.74
CA ASP A 127 11.12 -8.40 -16.08
C ASP A 127 10.32 -7.08 -16.05
N SER A 128 9.98 -6.58 -14.86
CA SER A 128 9.07 -5.44 -14.69
C SER A 128 9.80 -4.16 -14.35
N ARG A 129 9.26 -3.03 -14.81
CA ARG A 129 9.75 -1.70 -14.46
C ARG A 129 9.46 -1.31 -13.01
N GLU A 130 8.27 -1.66 -12.55
CA GLU A 130 7.74 -1.31 -11.23
C GLU A 130 6.76 -2.42 -10.79
N ILE A 131 6.65 -2.61 -9.47
CA ILE A 131 5.81 -3.65 -8.88
C ILE A 131 4.78 -2.97 -7.97
N PHE A 132 3.51 -3.25 -8.22
CA PHE A 132 2.37 -2.77 -7.44
C PHE A 132 1.78 -3.90 -6.60
N LEU A 133 1.73 -3.71 -5.30
CA LEU A 133 1.15 -4.63 -4.33
C LEU A 133 -0.29 -4.18 -4.05
N ALA A 134 -1.24 -4.86 -4.70
CA ALA A 134 -2.66 -4.55 -4.74
C ALA A 134 -3.50 -5.58 -3.98
N THR A 135 -3.06 -5.90 -2.76
CA THR A 135 -3.82 -6.71 -1.79
C THR A 135 -4.90 -5.88 -1.12
N ASP A 136 -5.82 -6.54 -0.41
CA ASP A 136 -6.98 -5.88 0.18
C ASP A 136 -6.57 -4.80 1.22
N PRO A 137 -7.38 -3.73 1.39
CA PRO A 137 -7.01 -2.56 2.18
C PRO A 137 -7.18 -2.75 3.70
N ASP A 138 -6.91 -3.96 4.19
CA ASP A 138 -6.98 -4.31 5.60
C ASP A 138 -5.59 -4.72 6.14
N ARG A 139 -5.55 -5.14 7.42
CA ARG A 139 -4.31 -5.57 8.09
C ARG A 139 -3.73 -6.88 7.53
N GLU A 140 -4.59 -7.78 7.05
CA GLU A 140 -4.17 -9.07 6.51
C GLU A 140 -3.56 -8.87 5.12
N GLY A 141 -4.24 -8.10 4.27
CA GLY A 141 -3.74 -7.68 2.97
C GLY A 141 -2.42 -6.93 3.08
N GLU A 142 -2.22 -6.10 4.12
CA GLU A 142 -0.94 -5.44 4.34
C GLU A 142 0.18 -6.44 4.66
N ALA A 143 -0.07 -7.42 5.52
CA ALA A 143 0.89 -8.48 5.81
C ALA A 143 1.18 -9.36 4.58
N ILE A 144 0.18 -9.67 3.76
CA ILE A 144 0.37 -10.39 2.49
C ILE A 144 1.29 -9.59 1.57
N ALA A 145 1.03 -8.27 1.40
CA ALA A 145 1.87 -7.40 0.59
C ALA A 145 3.33 -7.41 1.08
N TRP A 146 3.53 -7.31 2.40
CA TRP A 146 4.85 -7.39 3.02
C TRP A 146 5.53 -8.75 2.78
N HIS A 147 4.83 -9.87 3.00
CA HIS A 147 5.39 -11.20 2.77
C HIS A 147 5.81 -11.42 1.32
N VAL A 148 4.98 -10.98 0.37
CA VAL A 148 5.30 -11.02 -1.07
C VAL A 148 6.52 -10.17 -1.37
N ALA A 149 6.55 -8.92 -0.90
CA ALA A 149 7.69 -8.02 -1.10
C ALA A 149 8.98 -8.68 -0.61
N GLN A 150 8.97 -9.22 0.61
CA GLN A 150 10.12 -9.90 1.19
C GLN A 150 10.49 -11.19 0.45
N ALA A 151 9.51 -11.91 -0.10
CA ALA A 151 9.75 -13.13 -0.86
C ALA A 151 10.41 -12.86 -2.23
N ILE A 152 10.07 -11.75 -2.89
CA ILE A 152 10.51 -11.44 -4.26
C ILE A 152 11.62 -10.38 -4.34
N LYS A 153 11.98 -9.77 -3.20
CA LYS A 153 13.03 -8.74 -3.10
C LYS A 153 14.36 -9.25 -3.68
N THR A 154 14.99 -8.41 -4.49
CA THR A 154 16.34 -8.64 -5.02
C THR A 154 17.17 -7.36 -4.89
N LYS A 155 18.51 -7.49 -4.84
CA LYS A 155 19.43 -6.37 -4.56
C LYS A 155 19.26 -5.19 -5.53
N ASN A 156 18.96 -5.48 -6.79
CA ASN A 156 18.73 -4.50 -7.85
C ASN A 156 17.31 -4.65 -8.46
N GLY A 157 16.33 -5.00 -7.63
CA GLY A 157 14.96 -5.23 -8.07
C GLY A 157 14.22 -3.93 -8.41
N ALA A 158 13.15 -4.08 -9.18
CA ALA A 158 12.23 -2.99 -9.47
C ALA A 158 11.63 -2.39 -8.17
N PRO A 159 11.36 -1.07 -8.15
CA PRO A 159 10.69 -0.44 -7.02
C PRO A 159 9.31 -1.09 -6.76
N MET A 160 8.99 -1.27 -5.48
CA MET A 160 7.72 -1.83 -5.03
C MET A 160 6.87 -0.75 -4.38
N ARG A 161 5.60 -0.65 -4.75
CA ARG A 161 4.64 0.31 -4.20
C ARG A 161 3.33 -0.36 -3.80
N ARG A 162 2.75 0.13 -2.72
CA ARG A 162 1.47 -0.35 -2.17
C ARG A 162 0.30 0.36 -2.85
N VAL A 163 -0.68 -0.39 -3.34
CA VAL A 163 -1.88 0.15 -4.00
C VAL A 163 -3.12 -0.20 -3.19
N LEU A 164 -3.89 0.81 -2.79
CA LEU A 164 -5.12 0.64 -2.03
C LEU A 164 -6.31 1.09 -2.87
N PHE A 165 -7.30 0.22 -3.04
CA PHE A 165 -8.61 0.57 -3.57
C PHE A 165 -9.69 -0.11 -2.72
N HIS A 166 -10.80 0.59 -2.52
CA HIS A 166 -11.96 0.08 -1.77
C HIS A 166 -13.03 -0.50 -2.69
N GLU A 167 -12.92 -0.26 -3.99
CA GLU A 167 -13.82 -0.76 -5.01
C GLU A 167 -13.03 -1.18 -6.26
N ILE A 168 -13.56 -2.16 -6.98
CA ILE A 168 -12.93 -2.71 -8.18
C ILE A 168 -13.62 -2.14 -9.42
N THR A 169 -13.56 -0.82 -9.58
CA THR A 169 -14.00 -0.09 -10.78
C THR A 169 -12.78 0.36 -11.59
N ARG A 170 -12.95 0.58 -12.89
CA ARG A 170 -11.85 1.01 -13.77
C ARG A 170 -11.16 2.28 -13.23
N ASP A 171 -11.95 3.28 -12.87
CA ASP A 171 -11.44 4.58 -12.46
C ASP A 171 -10.75 4.51 -11.10
N ALA A 172 -11.32 3.78 -10.13
CA ALA A 172 -10.71 3.59 -8.82
C ALA A 172 -9.36 2.87 -8.91
N VAL A 173 -9.26 1.83 -9.75
CA VAL A 173 -8.02 1.06 -9.92
C VAL A 173 -6.93 1.92 -10.58
N VAL A 174 -7.27 2.71 -11.60
CA VAL A 174 -6.31 3.61 -12.27
C VAL A 174 -5.83 4.70 -11.32
N LEU A 175 -6.75 5.31 -10.56
CA LEU A 175 -6.42 6.33 -9.57
C LEU A 175 -5.52 5.76 -8.46
N ALA A 176 -5.85 4.57 -7.96
CA ALA A 176 -5.09 3.91 -6.89
C ALA A 176 -3.64 3.61 -7.28
N ILE A 177 -3.39 3.24 -8.54
CA ILE A 177 -2.03 3.04 -9.06
C ILE A 177 -1.28 4.37 -9.13
N ALA A 178 -1.93 5.44 -9.59
CA ALA A 178 -1.32 6.76 -9.63
C ALA A 178 -0.95 7.27 -8.23
N SER A 179 -1.76 6.94 -7.22
CA SER A 179 -1.56 7.32 -5.81
C SER A 179 -0.81 6.27 -4.97
N ALA A 180 -0.08 5.35 -5.58
CA ALA A 180 0.53 4.24 -4.86
C ALA A 180 1.48 4.71 -3.73
N GLY A 181 1.45 4.04 -2.59
CA GLY A 181 2.21 4.39 -1.39
C GLY A 181 3.34 3.43 -1.08
N LYS A 182 3.79 3.47 0.18
CA LYS A 182 4.64 2.45 0.80
C LYS A 182 3.75 1.48 1.58
N ILE A 183 4.30 0.33 1.91
CA ILE A 183 3.68 -0.60 2.87
C ILE A 183 3.58 0.11 4.22
N ASP A 184 2.45 -0.03 4.89
CA ASP A 184 2.22 0.45 6.24
C ASP A 184 2.77 -0.56 7.25
N GLU A 185 4.03 -0.37 7.64
CA GLU A 185 4.71 -1.25 8.60
C GLU A 185 3.94 -1.39 9.92
N ARG A 186 3.16 -0.39 10.36
CA ARG A 186 2.38 -0.50 11.60
C ARG A 186 1.24 -1.51 11.47
N LYS A 187 0.62 -1.59 10.29
CA LYS A 187 -0.42 -2.60 10.02
C LYS A 187 0.19 -3.99 9.88
N VAL A 188 1.38 -4.09 9.30
CA VAL A 188 2.16 -5.33 9.26
C VAL A 188 2.43 -5.80 10.68
N ASP A 189 3.06 -4.95 11.51
CA ASP A 189 3.38 -5.24 12.91
C ASP A 189 2.14 -5.66 13.71
N ALA A 190 1.01 -4.97 13.52
CA ALA A 190 -0.24 -5.33 14.18
C ALA A 190 -0.74 -6.74 13.79
N GLN A 191 -0.61 -7.13 12.52
CA GLN A 191 -0.97 -8.47 12.07
C GLN A 191 0.03 -9.53 12.53
N GLN A 192 1.33 -9.21 12.53
CA GLN A 192 2.39 -10.09 13.04
C GLN A 192 2.23 -10.34 14.54
N ALA A 193 1.98 -9.31 15.33
CA ALA A 193 1.73 -9.42 16.77
C ALA A 193 0.56 -10.36 17.08
N ARG A 194 -0.54 -10.27 16.33
CA ARG A 194 -1.65 -11.23 16.44
C ARG A 194 -1.21 -12.65 16.09
N ARG A 195 -0.48 -12.83 14.99
CA ARG A 195 -0.02 -14.16 14.56
C ARG A 195 0.90 -14.81 15.59
N VAL A 196 1.79 -14.01 16.18
CA VAL A 196 2.69 -14.41 17.27
C VAL A 196 1.88 -14.82 18.50
N LEU A 197 0.92 -14.00 18.93
CA LEU A 197 0.05 -14.32 20.06
C LEU A 197 -0.70 -15.64 19.84
N ASP A 198 -1.35 -15.80 18.69
CA ASP A 198 -2.12 -16.99 18.33
C ASP A 198 -1.22 -18.24 18.36
N ARG A 199 0.02 -18.13 17.87
CA ARG A 199 1.00 -19.23 17.89
C ARG A 199 1.44 -19.57 19.31
N LEU A 200 1.79 -18.58 20.14
CA LEU A 200 2.24 -18.82 21.51
C LEU A 200 1.16 -19.48 22.37
N VAL A 201 -0.10 -19.02 22.23
CA VAL A 201 -1.24 -19.61 22.93
C VAL A 201 -1.50 -21.03 22.42
N GLY A 202 -1.54 -21.23 21.11
CA GLY A 202 -1.78 -22.55 20.52
C GLY A 202 -0.73 -23.59 20.90
N TYR A 203 0.56 -23.22 20.90
CA TYR A 203 1.65 -24.14 21.23
C TYR A 203 1.71 -24.50 22.71
N LYS A 204 1.28 -23.59 23.61
CA LYS A 204 1.22 -23.85 25.06
C LYS A 204 -0.03 -24.62 25.48
N ALA A 205 -1.12 -24.51 24.71
CA ALA A 205 -2.39 -25.16 25.00
C ALA A 205 -2.52 -26.56 24.38
N SER A 206 -1.70 -26.88 23.36
CA SER A 206 -1.64 -28.23 22.77
C SER A 206 -0.64 -29.09 23.57
N PRO A 207 -1.04 -30.27 24.09
CA PRO A 207 -0.16 -31.19 24.82
C PRO A 207 0.94 -31.81 23.96
#